data_AF-A0A9R0S3Q3-F1
#
_entry.id   AF-A0A9R0S3Q3-F1
#
_cell.length_a   1.000
_cell.length_b   1.000
_cell.length_c   1.000
_cell.angle_alpha   90.00
_cell.angle_beta   90.00
_cell.angle_gamma   90.00
#
_symmetry.space_group_name_H-M   'P 1'
#
loop_
_entity.id
_entity.type
_entity.pdbx_description
1 polymer ?
#
loop_
_entity_poly.entity_id
_entity_poly.type
_entity_poly.pdbx_seq_one_letter_code
_entity_poly.pdbx_strand_id
1 'polypeptide(L)'
;MMGSSKDLAVGTVAVASLLIASMLGAEVSATENPALYLHLAFTATFFAGVIQASLGILRLGFIVDFLSHAAIVGFMGGAATVVCLQQLKGMLGLEHFTTSTDLVSVMRSVFSQTHQWRWESVVLGCGFLFFLLVTRFFVSQVYQ
;
A
#
# COMPACT_ATOMS: atom_id res chain seq x y z
N MET A 1 -15.98 1.99 17.65
CA MET A 1 -17.17 2.29 18.48
C MET A 1 -18.31 3.00 17.72
N MET A 2 -18.17 3.32 16.44
CA MET A 2 -19.33 3.55 15.54
C MET A 2 -19.09 2.79 14.23
N GLY A 3 -19.56 1.55 14.19
CA GLY A 3 -19.54 0.69 13.01
C GLY A 3 -20.63 -0.36 13.20
N SER A 4 -21.52 -0.50 12.21
CA SER A 4 -22.63 -1.45 12.30
C SER A 4 -22.18 -2.91 12.17
N SER A 5 -20.96 -3.14 11.66
CA SER A 5 -20.38 -4.47 11.44
C SER A 5 -19.41 -4.81 12.55
N LYS A 6 -19.70 -5.88 13.30
CA LYS A 6 -18.89 -6.35 14.43
C LYS A 6 -17.57 -6.99 14.00
N ASP A 7 -17.46 -7.38 12.72
CA ASP A 7 -16.31 -8.07 12.14
C ASP A 7 -15.39 -7.17 11.31
N LEU A 8 -15.67 -5.87 11.22
CA LEU A 8 -14.86 -4.95 10.41
C LEU A 8 -13.67 -4.42 11.24
N ALA A 9 -12.48 -4.97 11.00
CA ALA A 9 -11.23 -4.43 11.52
C ALA A 9 -10.75 -3.26 10.65
N VAL A 10 -10.59 -2.07 11.26
CA VAL A 10 -10.04 -0.89 10.60
C VAL A 10 -8.53 -0.84 10.83
N GLY A 11 -7.76 -0.75 9.76
CA GLY A 11 -6.30 -0.67 9.81
C GLY A 11 -5.74 0.16 8.66
N THR A 12 -4.42 0.28 8.62
CA THR A 12 -3.71 0.96 7.54
C THR A 12 -3.84 0.17 6.24
N VAL A 13 -4.33 0.81 5.18
CA VAL A 13 -4.39 0.20 3.85
C VAL A 13 -3.19 0.64 3.04
N ALA A 14 -2.34 -0.32 2.64
CA ALA A 14 -1.08 -0.04 1.93
C ALA A 14 -1.24 0.87 0.71
N VAL A 15 -2.33 0.68 -0.05
CA VAL A 15 -2.65 1.49 -1.23
C VAL A 15 -2.92 2.95 -0.88
N ALA A 16 -3.66 3.20 0.20
CA ALA A 16 -3.97 4.56 0.63
C ALA A 16 -2.70 5.29 1.11
N SER A 17 -1.84 4.59 1.86
CA SER A 17 -0.55 5.11 2.29
C SER A 17 0.34 5.47 1.10
N LEU A 18 0.36 4.62 0.07
CA LEU A 18 1.15 4.84 -1.14
C LEU A 18 0.63 6.03 -1.94
N LEU A 19 -0.69 6.16 -2.11
CA LEU A 19 -1.31 7.30 -2.79
C LEU A 19 -1.03 8.62 -2.06
N ILE A 20 -1.15 8.64 -0.73
CA ILE A 20 -0.79 9.84 0.04
C ILE A 20 0.71 10.13 -0.13
N ALA A 21 1.56 9.11 -0.05
CA ALA A 21 3.00 9.28 -0.22
C ALA A 21 3.37 9.82 -1.61
N SER A 22 2.69 9.39 -2.68
CA SER A 22 2.96 9.86 -4.04
C SER A 22 2.42 11.26 -4.29
N MET A 23 1.21 11.58 -3.81
CA MET A 23 0.63 12.92 -3.96
C MET A 23 1.40 13.96 -3.15
N LEU A 24 1.75 13.65 -1.90
CA LEU A 24 2.48 14.56 -1.03
C LEU A 24 3.96 14.68 -1.41
N GLY A 25 4.56 13.56 -1.84
CA GLY A 25 5.95 13.52 -2.29
C GLY A 25 6.20 14.28 -3.60
N ALA A 26 5.16 14.52 -4.41
CA ALA A 26 5.25 15.37 -5.60
C ALA A 26 5.33 16.87 -5.25
N GLU A 27 4.67 17.29 -4.16
CA GLU A 27 4.60 18.70 -3.74
C GLU A 27 5.69 19.08 -2.74
N VAL A 28 6.02 18.19 -1.79
CA VAL A 28 6.98 18.44 -0.72
C VAL A 28 7.90 17.24 -0.54
N SER A 29 9.20 17.46 -0.71
CA SER A 29 10.21 16.46 -0.39
C SER A 29 10.28 16.23 1.12
N ALA A 30 9.99 15.00 1.56
CA ALA A 30 9.99 14.62 2.97
C ALA A 30 11.34 14.84 3.67
N THR A 31 12.43 14.85 2.90
CA THR A 31 13.80 15.01 3.40
C THR A 31 14.18 16.47 3.63
N GLU A 32 13.62 17.40 2.87
CA GLU A 32 13.96 18.83 2.96
C GLU A 32 13.11 19.55 4.02
N ASN A 33 11.83 19.20 4.14
CA ASN A 33 10.90 19.86 5.08
C ASN A 33 9.93 18.87 5.75
N PRO A 34 10.39 18.07 6.74
CA PRO A 34 9.56 17.04 7.37
C PRO A 34 8.36 17.61 8.15
N ALA A 35 8.51 18.80 8.75
CA ALA A 35 7.41 19.47 9.46
C ALA A 35 6.27 19.88 8.51
N LEU A 36 6.62 20.37 7.31
CA LEU A 36 5.64 20.74 6.30
C LEU A 36 4.92 19.51 5.75
N TYR A 37 5.66 18.44 5.45
CA TYR A 37 5.10 17.17 4.99
C TYR A 37 4.05 16.62 5.96
N LEU A 38 4.36 16.60 7.27
CA LEU A 38 3.39 16.17 8.29
C LEU A 38 2.17 17.08 8.36
N HIS A 39 2.37 18.40 8.24
CA HIS A 39 1.26 19.35 8.25
C HIS A 39 0.29 19.11 7.08
N LEU A 40 0.80 18.89 5.86
CA LEU A 40 -0.03 18.55 4.70
C LEU A 40 -0.72 17.19 4.87
N ALA A 41 -0.04 16.18 5.41
CA ALA A 41 -0.62 14.86 5.64
C ALA A 41 -1.79 14.94 6.63
N PHE A 42 -1.65 15.70 7.72
CA PHE A 42 -2.72 15.88 8.70
C PHE A 42 -3.89 16.68 8.15
N THR A 43 -3.65 17.77 7.41
CA THR A 43 -4.73 18.55 6.81
C THR A 43 -5.48 17.75 5.76
N ALA A 44 -4.78 17.02 4.89
CA ALA A 44 -5.39 16.13 3.90
C ALA A 44 -6.23 15.02 4.57
N THR A 45 -5.71 14.39 5.62
CA THR A 45 -6.44 13.36 6.38
C THR A 45 -7.67 13.95 7.08
N PHE A 46 -7.56 15.16 7.62
CA PHE A 46 -8.68 15.86 8.24
C PHE A 46 -9.79 16.15 7.22
N PHE A 47 -9.47 16.70 6.05
CA PHE A 47 -10.44 16.94 4.99
C PHE A 47 -11.06 15.64 4.46
N ALA A 48 -10.26 14.58 4.28
CA ALA A 48 -10.77 13.26 3.91
C ALA A 48 -11.80 12.75 4.94
N GLY A 49 -11.50 12.90 6.24
CA GLY A 49 -12.41 12.55 7.33
C GLY A 49 -13.70 13.39 7.34
N VAL A 50 -13.60 14.71 7.11
CA VAL A 50 -14.77 15.60 7.02
C VAL A 50 -15.65 15.23 5.84
N ILE A 51 -15.07 14.95 4.66
CA ILE A 51 -15.82 14.50 3.48
C ILE A 51 -16.48 13.16 3.77
N GLN A 52 -15.75 12.19 4.34
CA GLN A 52 -16.30 10.88 4.69
C GLN A 52 -17.44 10.97 5.72
N ALA A 53 -17.30 11.82 6.73
CA ALA A 53 -18.36 12.09 7.71
C ALA A 53 -19.58 12.74 7.06
N SER A 54 -19.36 13.72 6.17
CA SER A 54 -20.44 14.40 5.44
C SER A 54 -21.21 13.44 4.54
N LEU A 55 -20.50 12.58 3.79
CA LEU A 55 -21.11 11.53 2.97
C LEU A 55 -21.91 10.53 3.82
N GLY A 56 -21.41 10.19 5.02
CA GLY A 56 -22.11 9.34 5.98
C GLY A 56 -23.39 9.98 6.52
N ILE A 57 -23.34 11.25 6.91
CA ILE A 57 -24.50 12.02 7.42
C ILE A 57 -25.58 12.15 6.32
N LEU A 58 -25.16 12.44 5.09
CA LEU A 58 -26.05 12.53 3.93
C LEU A 58 -26.55 11.17 3.43
N ARG A 59 -26.12 10.06 4.07
CA ARG A 59 -26.44 8.68 3.68
C ARG A 59 -26.15 8.39 2.20
N LEU A 60 -25.09 8.99 1.66
CA LEU A 60 -24.63 8.81 0.28
C LEU A 60 -23.93 7.46 0.04
N GLY A 61 -24.13 6.49 0.92
CA GLY A 61 -23.60 5.13 0.78
C GLY A 61 -24.09 4.43 -0.49
N PHE A 62 -25.27 4.82 -1.01
CA PHE A 62 -25.80 4.29 -2.27
C PHE A 62 -24.86 4.52 -3.47
N ILE A 63 -23.98 5.54 -3.42
CA ILE A 63 -23.01 5.81 -4.51
C ILE A 63 -22.02 4.65 -4.65
N VAL A 64 -21.70 3.96 -3.55
CA VAL A 64 -20.80 2.80 -3.58
C VAL A 64 -21.46 1.63 -4.33
N ASP A 65 -22.78 1.48 -4.26
CA ASP A 65 -23.53 0.46 -5.00
C ASP A 65 -23.53 0.70 -6.52
N PHE A 66 -23.26 1.93 -6.96
CA PHE A 66 -23.08 2.26 -8.38
C PHE A 66 -21.70 1.88 -8.92
N LEU A 67 -20.75 1.50 -8.06
CA LEU A 67 -19.43 1.08 -8.50
C LEU A 67 -19.50 -0.37 -9.01
N SER A 68 -19.22 -0.58 -10.29
CA SER A 68 -19.33 -1.91 -10.89
C SER A 68 -18.38 -2.90 -10.22
N HIS A 69 -18.81 -4.16 -10.08
CA HIS A 69 -17.97 -5.22 -9.53
C HIS A 69 -16.63 -5.33 -10.29
N ALA A 70 -16.67 -5.16 -11.61
CA ALA A 70 -15.47 -5.15 -12.46
C ALA A 70 -14.49 -4.01 -12.10
N ALA A 71 -14.99 -2.81 -11.78
CA ALA A 71 -14.16 -1.69 -11.38
C ALA A 71 -13.48 -1.94 -10.02
N ILE A 72 -14.20 -2.51 -9.05
CA ILE A 72 -13.66 -2.86 -7.74
C ILE A 72 -12.58 -3.93 -7.87
N VAL A 73 -12.84 -5.00 -8.62
CA VAL A 73 -11.87 -6.08 -8.85
C VAL A 73 -10.65 -5.56 -9.63
N GLY A 74 -10.85 -4.72 -10.64
CA GLY A 74 -9.76 -4.09 -11.39
C GLY A 74 -8.87 -3.19 -10.53
N PHE A 75 -9.47 -2.34 -9.70
CA PHE A 75 -8.74 -1.51 -8.74
C PHE A 75 -7.97 -2.36 -7.73
N MET A 76 -8.59 -3.39 -7.16
CA MET A 76 -7.94 -4.30 -6.21
C MET A 76 -6.78 -5.07 -6.85
N GLY A 77 -6.92 -5.53 -8.10
CA GLY A 77 -5.85 -6.19 -8.86
C GLY A 77 -4.68 -5.24 -9.14
N GLY A 78 -4.97 -3.99 -9.51
CA GLY A 78 -3.96 -2.94 -9.68
C GLY A 78 -3.22 -2.68 -8.37
N ALA A 79 -3.95 -2.43 -7.28
CA ALA A 79 -3.42 -2.26 -5.94
C ALA A 79 -2.52 -3.44 -5.50
N ALA A 80 -2.97 -4.68 -5.69
CA ALA A 80 -2.20 -5.87 -5.36
C ALA A 80 -0.89 -5.93 -6.16
N THR A 81 -0.93 -5.60 -7.45
CA THR A 81 0.26 -5.53 -8.30
C THR A 81 1.27 -4.51 -7.78
N VAL A 82 0.81 -3.31 -7.41
CA VAL A 82 1.66 -2.28 -6.82
C VAL A 82 2.32 -2.75 -5.52
N VAL A 83 1.53 -3.34 -4.60
CA VAL A 83 2.05 -3.86 -3.33
C VAL A 83 3.09 -4.96 -3.57
N CYS A 84 2.82 -5.90 -4.48
CA CYS A 84 3.79 -6.94 -4.85
C CYS A 84 5.12 -6.35 -5.34
N LEU A 85 5.07 -5.30 -6.17
CA LEU A 85 6.27 -4.63 -6.68
C LEU A 85 7.05 -3.90 -5.57
N GLN A 86 6.35 -3.31 -4.60
CA GLN A 86 7.00 -2.69 -3.44
C GLN A 86 7.69 -3.72 -2.55
N GLN A 87 7.06 -4.88 -2.31
CA GLN A 87 7.67 -5.97 -1.56
C GLN A 87 8.87 -6.56 -2.31
N LEU A 88 8.78 -6.71 -3.64
CA LEU A 88 9.89 -7.17 -4.48
C LEU A 88 11.09 -6.21 -4.41
N LYS A 89 10.86 -4.89 -4.42
CA LYS A 89 11.91 -3.89 -4.19
C LYS A 89 12.62 -4.12 -2.85
N GLY A 90 11.86 -4.35 -1.79
CA GLY A 90 12.40 -4.65 -0.46
C GLY A 90 13.23 -5.94 -0.42
N MET A 91 12.74 -7.01 -1.07
CA MET A 91 13.43 -8.30 -1.13
C MET A 91 14.75 -8.26 -1.92
N LEU A 92 14.83 -7.47 -3.00
CA LEU A 92 16.03 -7.37 -3.83
C LEU A 92 17.15 -6.51 -3.21
N GLY A 93 16.89 -5.83 -2.09
CA GLY A 93 17.94 -5.13 -1.33
C GLY A 93 18.57 -3.93 -2.06
N LEU A 94 17.84 -3.29 -2.98
CA LEU A 94 18.31 -2.10 -3.70
C LEU A 94 18.35 -0.89 -2.73
N GLU A 95 19.48 -0.73 -2.02
CA GLU A 95 19.71 0.30 -1.00
C GLU A 95 19.88 1.72 -1.56
N HIS A 96 20.30 1.87 -2.82
CA HIS A 96 20.42 3.17 -3.47
C HIS A 96 19.19 3.46 -4.33
N PHE A 97 18.19 4.13 -3.76
CA PHE A 97 17.11 4.68 -4.54
C PHE A 97 16.88 6.16 -4.28
N THR A 98 16.95 6.90 -5.38
CA THR A 98 16.40 8.23 -5.56
C THR A 98 14.91 8.27 -5.18
N THR A 99 14.52 9.42 -4.65
CA THR A 99 13.28 9.85 -3.98
C THR A 99 11.93 9.51 -4.66
N SER A 100 11.92 8.87 -5.83
CA SER A 100 10.70 8.64 -6.61
C SER A 100 10.12 7.24 -6.38
N THR A 101 8.98 7.18 -5.68
CA THR A 101 8.17 5.96 -5.42
C THR A 101 7.40 5.49 -6.67
N ASP A 102 7.94 5.71 -7.87
CA ASP A 102 7.25 5.38 -9.12
C ASP A 102 7.45 3.90 -9.49
N LEU A 103 6.34 3.18 -9.72
CA LEU A 103 6.34 1.80 -10.23
C LEU A 103 7.27 1.61 -11.43
N VAL A 104 7.23 2.58 -12.34
CA VAL A 104 8.00 2.56 -13.59
C VAL A 104 9.49 2.69 -13.30
N SER A 105 9.87 3.51 -12.32
CA SER A 105 11.25 3.66 -11.86
C SER A 105 11.75 2.37 -11.20
N VAL A 106 10.92 1.74 -10.36
CA VAL A 106 11.24 0.45 -9.71
C VAL A 106 11.47 -0.64 -10.75
N MET A 107 10.54 -0.81 -11.70
CA MET A 107 10.67 -1.79 -12.78
C MET A 107 11.93 -1.54 -13.62
N ARG A 108 12.19 -0.28 -13.99
CA ARG A 108 13.37 0.09 -14.77
C ARG A 108 14.68 -0.23 -14.05
N SER A 109 14.76 0.05 -12.76
CA SER A 109 15.94 -0.26 -11.95
C SER A 109 16.11 -1.75 -11.71
N VAL A 110 15.04 -2.53 -11.51
CA VAL A 110 15.13 -3.99 -11.36
C VAL A 110 15.77 -4.63 -12.60
N PHE A 111 15.39 -4.17 -13.80
CA PHE A 111 15.97 -4.67 -15.05
C PHE A 111 17.34 -4.08 -15.39
N SER A 112 17.63 -2.83 -15.01
CA SER A 112 18.91 -2.18 -15.33
C SER A 112 20.04 -2.46 -14.34
N GLN A 113 19.74 -2.83 -13.09
CA GLN A 113 20.71 -3.02 -11.99
C GLN A 113 20.82 -4.49 -11.54
N THR A 114 20.57 -5.44 -12.44
CA THR A 114 20.64 -6.89 -12.15
C THR A 114 22.01 -7.36 -11.62
N HIS A 115 23.07 -6.58 -11.82
CA HIS A 115 24.41 -6.90 -11.37
C HIS A 115 24.72 -6.54 -9.90
N GLN A 116 23.88 -5.71 -9.24
CA GLN A 116 24.06 -5.33 -7.82
C GLN A 116 23.15 -6.14 -6.87
N TRP A 117 22.62 -7.28 -7.31
CA TRP A 117 21.74 -8.09 -6.48
C TRP A 117 22.45 -8.64 -5.24
N ARG A 118 21.97 -8.22 -4.06
CA ARG A 118 22.37 -8.80 -2.78
C ARG A 118 21.63 -10.12 -2.57
N TRP A 119 22.28 -11.22 -2.96
CA TRP A 119 21.70 -12.57 -2.87
C TRP A 119 21.23 -12.93 -1.44
N GLU A 120 21.88 -12.37 -0.41
CA GLU A 120 21.52 -12.53 1.00
C GLU A 120 20.08 -12.09 1.29
N SER A 121 19.67 -10.90 0.80
CA SER A 121 18.32 -10.36 1.01
C SER A 121 17.25 -11.20 0.30
N VAL A 122 17.58 -11.73 -0.88
CA VAL A 122 16.68 -12.59 -1.66
C VAL A 122 16.46 -13.92 -0.95
N VAL A 123 17.52 -14.55 -0.43
CA VAL A 123 17.40 -15.82 0.30
C VAL A 123 16.59 -15.64 1.58
N LEU A 124 16.82 -14.55 2.33
CA LEU A 124 16.03 -14.23 3.52
C LEU A 124 14.55 -13.98 3.17
N GLY A 125 14.27 -13.19 2.14
CA GLY A 125 12.91 -12.91 1.69
C GLY A 125 12.17 -14.18 1.24
N CYS A 126 12.82 -15.02 0.43
CA CYS A 126 12.25 -16.29 -0.02
C CYS A 126 12.05 -17.27 1.15
N GLY A 127 13.01 -17.36 2.08
CA GLY A 127 12.89 -18.18 3.28
C GLY A 127 11.72 -17.76 4.16
N PHE A 128 11.52 -16.46 4.34
CA PHE A 128 10.40 -15.92 5.12
C PHE A 128 9.06 -16.16 4.43
N LEU A 129 8.96 -15.95 3.11
CA LEU A 129 7.75 -16.26 2.35
C LEU A 129 7.41 -17.75 2.41
N PHE A 130 8.41 -18.62 2.28
CA PHE A 130 8.23 -20.06 2.40
C PHE A 130 7.70 -20.43 3.80
N PHE A 131 8.30 -19.88 4.86
CA PHE A 131 7.84 -20.08 6.23
C PHE A 131 6.39 -19.64 6.44
N LEU A 132 6.00 -18.45 5.94
CA LEU A 132 4.62 -17.96 6.04
C LEU A 132 3.63 -18.83 5.26
N LEU A 133 3.99 -19.26 4.05
CA LEU A 133 3.13 -20.13 3.24
C LEU A 133 2.93 -21.50 3.88
N VAL A 134 4.01 -22.09 4.43
CA VAL A 134 3.95 -23.37 5.15
C VAL A 134 3.09 -23.23 6.40
N THR A 135 3.33 -22.20 7.22
CA THR A 135 2.53 -21.95 8.42
C THR A 135 1.06 -21.75 8.08
N ARG A 136 0.76 -20.98 7.03
CA ARG A 136 -0.61 -20.79 6.54
C ARG A 136 -1.23 -22.12 6.10
N PHE A 137 -0.48 -22.97 5.39
CA PHE A 137 -0.96 -24.28 4.96
C PHE A 137 -1.34 -25.15 6.15
N PHE A 138 -0.47 -25.24 7.17
CA PHE A 138 -0.77 -26.00 8.40
C PHE A 138 -1.97 -25.43 9.17
N VAL A 139 -2.06 -24.11 9.35
CA VAL A 139 -3.21 -23.49 10.03
C VAL A 139 -4.50 -23.72 9.26
N SER A 140 -4.48 -23.65 7.93
CA SER A 140 -5.65 -23.92 7.10
C SER A 140 -6.12 -25.38 7.20
N GLN A 141 -5.20 -26.33 7.41
CA GLN A 141 -5.53 -27.74 7.62
C GLN A 141 -6.10 -28.01 9.02
N VAL A 142 -5.77 -27.19 10.02
CA VAL A 142 -6.25 -27.34 11.41
C VAL A 142 -7.64 -26.71 11.61
N TYR A 143 -8.03 -25.74 10.78
CA TYR A 143 -9.34 -25.05 10.84
C TYR A 143 -10.40 -25.63 9.89
N GLN A 144 -10.06 -26.63 9.10
CA GLN A 144 -11.01 -27.46 8.34
C GLN A 144 -11.47 -28.65 9.19
#